data_AF-A0A0P9JWU1-F1
#
_entry.id   AF-A0A0P9JWU1-F1
#
_cell.length_a   1.000
_cell.length_b   1.000
_cell.length_c   1.000
_cell.angle_alpha   90.00
_cell.angle_beta   90.00
_cell.angle_gamma   90.00
#
_symmetry.space_group_name_H-M   'P 1'
#
loop_
_entity.id
_entity.type
_entity.pdbx_description
1 polymer ?
#
loop_
_entity_poly.entity_id
_entity_poly.type
_entity_poly.pdbx_seq_one_letter_code
_entity_poly.pdbx_strand_id
1 'polypeptide(L)'
;MQNSYQFIHFETFADVPRKNSKRPSAEAVARECQRKENSSPHITQPQAPLLLYGVQPLEALDKARLLASNSKDSLGRKIRKDAQIIGFGVASIKIEATLENWQSSEVQLWVSDTKKFLKDQLGDSFVSLEAHLDERWIHLHFGSTPKLNDDGSINLTSFHPGLEAQRACKSNKKSTKDHAYKSAMRSFQDNYYEAVGLKHGQLRFGPKRRRLSRSEWYAQRNYASLLAKIFNSQNNLISSLKNKVKSAKAILSELLPSKRSKKNHLPFQTKDFNSND
;
A
#
# COMPACT_ATOMS: atom_id res chain seq x y z
N MET A 1 6.72 2.91 -23.44
CA MET A 1 6.45 1.75 -22.57
C MET A 1 7.22 0.49 -23.03
N GLN A 2 8.42 0.27 -22.51
CA GLN A 2 9.08 -1.03 -22.61
C GLN A 2 8.42 -1.99 -21.60
N ASN A 3 7.22 -2.47 -21.89
CA ASN A 3 6.38 -3.21 -20.94
C ASN A 3 7.09 -4.34 -20.21
N SER A 4 7.09 -4.33 -18.88
CA SER A 4 7.65 -5.41 -18.08
C SER A 4 6.53 -6.28 -17.52
N TYR A 5 6.91 -7.28 -16.73
CA TYR A 5 5.97 -7.87 -15.78
C TYR A 5 5.94 -7.00 -14.51
N GLN A 6 4.88 -7.11 -13.73
CA GLN A 6 4.78 -6.42 -12.44
C GLN A 6 5.90 -6.89 -11.52
N PHE A 7 6.34 -6.01 -10.62
CA PHE A 7 7.19 -6.42 -9.53
C PHE A 7 6.70 -5.82 -8.23
N ILE A 8 6.30 -6.70 -7.33
CA ILE A 8 6.11 -6.38 -5.92
C ILE A 8 6.65 -7.56 -5.12
N HIS A 9 7.31 -7.30 -4.01
CA HIS A 9 7.81 -8.32 -3.10
C HIS A 9 7.57 -7.85 -1.68
N PHE A 10 7.21 -8.76 -0.78
CA PHE A 10 6.85 -8.42 0.58
C PHE A 10 7.32 -9.51 1.53
N GLU A 11 8.08 -9.12 2.54
CA GLU A 11 8.61 -10.01 3.56
C GLU A 11 8.45 -9.41 4.95
N THR A 12 8.69 -10.24 5.96
CA THR A 12 8.67 -9.84 7.36
C THR A 12 10.03 -10.06 8.00
N PHE A 13 10.33 -9.26 9.02
CA PHE A 13 11.63 -9.23 9.66
C PHE A 13 11.47 -9.22 11.18
N ALA A 14 12.40 -9.92 11.84
CA ALA A 14 12.58 -9.85 13.28
C ALA A 14 13.66 -8.82 13.61
N ASP A 15 13.54 -8.23 14.79
CA ASP A 15 14.58 -7.35 15.32
C ASP A 15 15.90 -8.12 15.52
N VAL A 16 15.81 -9.28 16.17
CA VAL A 16 16.93 -10.21 16.31
C VAL A 16 16.63 -11.49 15.52
N PRO A 17 17.22 -11.66 14.32
CA PRO A 17 17.08 -12.89 13.56
C PRO A 17 17.51 -14.12 14.37
N ARG A 18 16.94 -15.27 14.02
CA ARG A 18 17.35 -16.54 14.63
C ARG A 18 18.84 -16.79 14.40
N LYS A 19 19.50 -17.39 15.39
CA LYS A 19 20.88 -17.86 15.27
C LYS A 19 21.03 -18.71 14.01
N ASN A 20 22.07 -18.48 13.23
CA ASN A 20 22.36 -19.13 11.94
C ASN A 20 21.35 -18.84 10.81
N SER A 21 20.44 -17.87 10.97
CA SER A 21 19.61 -17.40 9.86
C SER A 21 20.44 -16.58 8.88
N LYS A 22 20.23 -16.81 7.57
CA LYS A 22 20.75 -15.92 6.52
C LYS A 22 19.88 -14.67 6.31
N ARG A 23 18.78 -14.52 7.07
CA ARG A 23 17.89 -13.36 6.96
C ARG A 23 18.53 -12.15 7.66
N PRO A 24 18.50 -10.96 7.04
CA PRO A 24 18.93 -9.73 7.71
C PRO A 24 18.01 -9.41 8.90
N SER A 25 18.51 -8.58 9.83
CA SER A 25 17.66 -7.98 10.86
C SER A 25 16.73 -6.94 10.25
N ALA A 26 15.63 -6.66 10.95
CA ALA A 26 14.73 -5.58 10.61
C ALA A 26 15.47 -4.24 10.51
N GLU A 27 16.45 -4.00 11.38
CA GLU A 27 17.27 -2.80 11.36
C GLU A 27 18.15 -2.70 10.12
N ALA A 28 18.83 -3.79 9.72
CA ALA A 28 19.65 -3.79 8.51
C ALA A 28 18.82 -3.38 7.28
N VAL A 29 17.61 -3.94 7.16
CA VAL A 29 16.68 -3.60 6.07
C VAL A 29 16.21 -2.14 6.17
N ALA A 30 15.78 -1.68 7.36
CA ALA A 30 15.32 -0.30 7.55
C ALA A 30 16.42 0.73 7.24
N ARG A 31 17.66 0.44 7.62
CA ARG A 31 18.84 1.27 7.32
C ARG A 31 19.16 1.31 5.84
N GLU A 32 19.09 0.17 5.15
CA GLU A 32 19.30 0.08 3.69
C GLU A 32 18.23 0.88 2.94
N CYS A 33 16.96 0.74 3.30
CA CYS A 33 15.85 1.53 2.78
C CYS A 33 16.12 3.04 2.96
N GLN A 34 16.57 3.45 4.15
CA GLN A 34 16.85 4.87 4.44
C GLN A 34 18.17 5.42 3.92
N ARG A 35 18.96 4.62 3.19
CA ARG A 35 20.32 4.99 2.76
C ARG A 35 21.20 5.47 3.92
N LYS A 36 21.11 4.81 5.07
CA LYS A 36 22.01 5.09 6.19
C LYS A 36 23.43 4.67 5.83
N GLU A 37 24.39 5.34 6.46
CA GLU A 37 25.81 5.09 6.27
C GLU A 37 26.14 3.59 6.34
N ASN A 38 27.00 3.14 5.41
CA ASN A 38 27.47 1.76 5.27
C ASN A 38 26.37 0.70 5.08
N SER A 39 25.14 1.11 4.71
CA SER A 39 23.99 0.20 4.58
C SER A 39 23.61 -0.10 3.12
N SER A 40 24.26 0.56 2.14
CA SER A 40 24.00 0.39 0.70
C SER A 40 25.29 0.28 -0.12
N PRO A 41 26.14 -0.75 0.12
CA PRO A 41 27.48 -0.85 -0.47
C PRO A 41 27.49 -1.04 -2.00
N HIS A 42 26.35 -1.40 -2.59
CA HIS A 42 26.21 -1.63 -4.03
C HIS A 42 25.85 -0.35 -4.81
N ILE A 43 25.69 0.78 -4.12
CA ILE A 43 25.30 2.06 -4.71
C ILE A 43 26.46 3.03 -4.57
N THR A 44 26.95 3.53 -5.71
CA THR A 44 28.13 4.39 -5.75
C THR A 44 27.91 5.72 -5.02
N GLN A 45 26.72 6.30 -5.15
CA GLN A 45 26.34 7.59 -4.57
C GLN A 45 24.91 7.53 -4.05
N PRO A 46 24.70 6.97 -2.83
CA PRO A 46 23.37 6.85 -2.27
C PRO A 46 22.77 8.23 -2.00
N GLN A 47 21.52 8.43 -2.43
CA GLN A 47 20.77 9.67 -2.23
C GLN A 47 19.66 9.46 -1.21
N ALA A 48 19.35 10.48 -0.41
CA ALA A 48 18.25 10.38 0.55
C ALA A 48 16.94 9.96 -0.16
N PRO A 49 16.20 8.96 0.37
CA PRO A 49 14.98 8.51 -0.25
C PRO A 49 13.87 9.57 -0.12
N LEU A 50 12.96 9.58 -1.08
CA LEU A 50 11.81 10.49 -1.05
C LEU A 50 10.67 9.86 -0.26
N LEU A 51 10.34 10.40 0.91
CA LEU A 51 9.21 9.92 1.72
C LEU A 51 7.88 10.33 1.08
N LEU A 52 7.06 9.34 0.72
CA LEU A 52 5.77 9.52 0.03
C LEU A 52 4.56 9.33 0.94
N TYR A 53 4.73 8.63 2.07
CA TYR A 53 3.67 8.39 3.04
C TYR A 53 4.20 7.96 4.39
N GLY A 54 3.52 8.41 5.45
CA GLY A 54 3.72 7.93 6.80
C GLY A 54 5.07 8.38 7.34
N VAL A 55 5.82 7.44 7.88
CA VAL A 55 7.09 7.70 8.52
C VAL A 55 8.22 6.94 7.87
N GLN A 56 9.42 7.36 8.20
CA GLN A 56 10.65 6.84 7.67
C GLN A 56 10.90 5.40 8.21
N PRO A 57 11.52 4.46 7.44
CA PRO A 57 11.66 3.05 7.84
C PRO A 57 12.25 2.75 9.24
N LEU A 58 13.25 3.50 9.71
CA LEU A 58 13.78 3.34 11.08
C LEU A 58 12.75 3.78 12.12
N GLU A 59 12.02 4.85 11.89
CA GLU A 59 10.94 5.28 12.79
C GLU A 59 9.79 4.25 12.81
N ALA A 60 9.47 3.65 11.66
CA ALA A 60 8.52 2.53 11.59
C ALA A 60 9.00 1.32 12.41
N LEU A 61 10.30 1.01 12.35
CA LEU A 61 10.90 -0.04 13.18
C LEU A 61 10.85 0.29 14.67
N ASP A 62 11.15 1.53 15.07
CA ASP A 62 11.11 1.95 16.47
C ASP A 62 9.67 1.88 17.02
N LYS A 63 8.67 2.24 16.21
CA LYS A 63 7.25 2.03 16.54
C LYS A 63 6.91 0.54 16.70
N ALA A 64 7.40 -0.32 15.82
CA ALA A 64 7.20 -1.77 15.93
C ALA A 64 7.85 -2.36 17.19
N ARG A 65 9.06 -1.90 17.53
CA ARG A 65 9.79 -2.30 18.75
C ARG A 65 9.02 -1.87 20.00
N LEU A 66 8.57 -0.63 20.05
CA LEU A 66 7.79 -0.09 21.17
C LEU A 66 6.46 -0.86 21.35
N LEU A 67 5.79 -1.17 20.24
CA LEU A 67 4.57 -1.98 20.27
C LEU A 67 4.85 -3.38 20.82
N ALA A 68 5.91 -4.03 20.35
CA ALA A 68 6.27 -5.37 20.80
C ALA A 68 6.74 -5.40 22.27
N SER A 69 7.40 -4.36 22.77
CA SER A 69 7.86 -4.28 24.16
C SER A 69 6.74 -4.00 25.15
N ASN A 70 5.75 -3.20 24.75
CA ASN A 70 4.65 -2.75 25.61
C ASN A 70 3.44 -3.69 25.57
N SER A 71 3.42 -4.65 24.65
CA SER A 71 2.30 -5.57 24.47
C SER A 71 2.68 -7.02 24.77
N LYS A 72 1.64 -7.82 24.98
CA LYS A 72 1.71 -9.27 25.10
C LYS A 72 0.99 -9.92 23.93
N ASP A 73 1.29 -11.18 23.66
CA ASP A 73 0.48 -11.94 22.71
C ASP A 73 -0.92 -12.25 23.29
N SER A 74 -1.80 -12.83 22.47
CA SER A 74 -3.17 -13.18 22.87
C SER A 74 -3.26 -14.22 24.00
N LEU A 75 -2.13 -14.78 24.45
CA LEU A 75 -2.03 -15.70 25.59
C LEU A 75 -1.34 -15.04 26.80
N GLY A 76 -1.14 -13.71 26.77
CA GLY A 76 -0.53 -12.96 27.85
C GLY A 76 1.00 -13.11 27.96
N ARG A 77 1.66 -13.67 26.94
CA ARG A 77 3.11 -13.94 26.95
C ARG A 77 3.87 -12.76 26.34
N LYS A 78 5.11 -12.57 26.81
CA LYS A 78 6.04 -11.59 26.22
C LYS A 78 6.37 -11.97 24.77
N ILE A 79 6.55 -10.96 23.93
CA ILE A 79 6.95 -11.15 22.54
C ILE A 79 8.41 -11.60 22.49
N ARG A 80 8.69 -12.66 21.73
CA ARG A 80 10.05 -13.16 21.56
C ARG A 80 10.87 -12.18 20.72
N LYS A 81 12.16 -12.02 21.03
CA LYS A 81 13.09 -11.20 20.24
C LYS A 81 13.24 -11.64 18.77
N ASP A 82 12.96 -12.91 18.50
CA ASP A 82 13.00 -13.51 17.15
C ASP A 82 11.64 -13.50 16.44
N ALA A 83 10.61 -12.91 17.06
CA ALA A 83 9.31 -12.73 16.43
C ALA A 83 9.44 -11.76 15.26
N GLN A 84 8.69 -12.02 14.19
CA GLN A 84 8.57 -11.06 13.09
C GLN A 84 7.69 -9.91 13.55
N ILE A 85 8.23 -8.69 13.58
CA ILE A 85 7.56 -7.51 14.14
C ILE A 85 7.35 -6.39 13.12
N ILE A 86 7.92 -6.50 11.92
CA ILE A 86 7.74 -5.51 10.86
C ILE A 86 7.74 -6.19 9.50
N GLY A 87 6.95 -5.65 8.57
CA GLY A 87 6.98 -6.00 7.17
C GLY A 87 7.75 -4.95 6.38
N PHE A 88 8.61 -5.38 5.47
CA PHE A 88 9.17 -4.51 4.44
C PHE A 88 8.97 -5.15 3.07
N GLY A 89 8.59 -4.32 2.11
CA GLY A 89 8.43 -4.74 0.74
C GLY A 89 8.91 -3.69 -0.24
N VAL A 90 8.99 -4.12 -1.49
CA VAL A 90 9.44 -3.29 -2.61
C VAL A 90 8.48 -3.48 -3.78
N ALA A 91 8.10 -2.40 -4.43
CA ALA A 91 7.41 -2.41 -5.71
C ALA A 91 8.25 -1.66 -6.74
N SER A 92 8.38 -2.16 -7.97
CA SER A 92 9.20 -1.49 -8.99
C SER A 92 8.55 -1.49 -10.37
N ILE A 93 8.98 -0.51 -11.16
CA ILE A 93 8.60 -0.35 -12.56
C ILE A 93 9.86 -0.22 -13.41
N LYS A 94 9.87 -0.82 -14.61
CA LYS A 94 11.03 -0.74 -15.52
C LYS A 94 11.06 0.58 -16.29
N ILE A 95 11.18 1.67 -15.55
CA ILE A 95 11.41 3.04 -16.03
C ILE A 95 12.63 3.58 -15.29
N GLU A 96 13.56 4.19 -16.01
CA GLU A 96 14.80 4.66 -15.43
C GLU A 96 14.56 5.81 -14.44
N ALA A 97 15.32 5.85 -13.35
CA ALA A 97 15.17 6.85 -12.30
C ALA A 97 15.81 8.20 -12.67
N THR A 98 15.27 8.84 -13.70
CA THR A 98 15.61 10.23 -14.04
C THR A 98 14.55 11.18 -13.46
N LEU A 99 14.92 12.44 -13.26
CA LEU A 99 13.97 13.46 -12.77
C LEU A 99 12.77 13.61 -13.71
N GLU A 100 13.00 13.61 -15.03
CA GLU A 100 11.96 13.67 -16.05
C GLU A 100 10.98 12.48 -15.93
N ASN A 101 11.50 11.26 -15.85
CA ASN A 101 10.66 10.07 -15.70
C ASN A 101 9.90 10.10 -14.38
N TRP A 102 10.54 10.49 -13.29
CA TRP A 102 9.89 10.62 -11.99
C TRP A 102 8.72 11.61 -12.04
N GLN A 103 8.90 12.76 -12.70
CA GLN A 103 7.86 13.79 -12.84
C GLN A 103 6.77 13.43 -13.87
N SER A 104 6.98 12.39 -14.68
CA SER A 104 6.00 11.96 -15.68
C SER A 104 4.67 11.56 -15.04
N SER A 105 3.57 11.85 -15.74
CA SER A 105 2.23 11.45 -15.29
C SER A 105 2.07 9.93 -15.19
N GLU A 106 2.75 9.16 -16.04
CA GLU A 106 2.76 7.70 -15.99
C GLU A 106 3.32 7.18 -14.66
N VAL A 107 4.50 7.66 -14.25
CA VAL A 107 5.13 7.24 -12.99
C VAL A 107 4.33 7.73 -11.80
N GLN A 108 3.87 8.98 -11.80
CA GLN A 108 3.09 9.53 -10.69
C GLN A 108 1.75 8.79 -10.50
N LEU A 109 1.10 8.36 -11.59
CA LEU A 109 -0.09 7.50 -11.51
C LEU A 109 0.25 6.11 -10.94
N TRP A 110 1.36 5.50 -11.37
CA TRP A 110 1.82 4.21 -10.82
C TRP A 110 2.12 4.29 -9.31
N VAL A 111 2.78 5.36 -8.87
CA VAL A 111 3.04 5.63 -7.45
C VAL A 111 1.72 5.78 -6.68
N SER A 112 0.78 6.56 -7.22
CA SER A 112 -0.53 6.78 -6.59
C SER A 112 -1.34 5.49 -6.49
N ASP A 113 -1.44 4.70 -7.56
CA ASP A 113 -2.15 3.42 -7.56
C ASP A 113 -1.49 2.41 -6.61
N THR A 114 -0.16 2.37 -6.55
CA THR A 114 0.58 1.51 -5.61
C THR A 114 0.33 1.91 -4.16
N LYS A 115 0.40 3.21 -3.84
CA LYS A 115 0.07 3.74 -2.51
C LYS A 115 -1.37 3.41 -2.11
N LYS A 116 -2.33 3.56 -3.05
CA LYS A 116 -3.73 3.21 -2.81
C LYS A 116 -3.88 1.71 -2.54
N PHE A 117 -3.29 0.86 -3.36
CA PHE A 117 -3.31 -0.59 -3.17
C PHE A 117 -2.77 -0.97 -1.77
N LEU A 118 -1.62 -0.40 -1.36
CA LEU A 118 -1.05 -0.69 -0.05
C LEU A 118 -1.94 -0.23 1.11
N LYS A 119 -2.57 0.94 0.99
CA LYS A 119 -3.58 1.41 1.96
C LYS A 119 -4.76 0.46 2.06
N ASP A 120 -5.32 0.04 0.93
CA ASP A 120 -6.48 -0.85 0.90
C ASP A 120 -6.12 -2.24 1.46
N GLN A 121 -4.94 -2.74 1.13
CA GLN A 121 -4.50 -4.10 1.45
C GLN A 121 -4.02 -4.26 2.90
N LEU A 122 -3.44 -3.21 3.50
CA LEU A 122 -2.81 -3.28 4.82
C LEU A 122 -3.52 -2.40 5.86
N GLY A 123 -4.37 -1.46 5.44
CA GLY A 123 -5.05 -0.51 6.32
C GLY A 123 -4.07 0.21 7.24
N ASP A 124 -4.40 0.29 8.53
CA ASP A 124 -3.55 0.95 9.54
C ASP A 124 -2.19 0.27 9.75
N SER A 125 -2.01 -0.97 9.27
CA SER A 125 -0.71 -1.62 9.33
C SER A 125 0.27 -0.96 8.36
N PHE A 126 -0.16 -0.24 7.32
CA PHE A 126 0.72 0.46 6.40
C PHE A 126 1.20 1.79 6.99
N VAL A 127 2.52 1.90 7.20
CA VAL A 127 3.10 3.02 7.98
C VAL A 127 4.21 3.79 7.29
N SER A 128 4.78 3.26 6.20
CA SER A 128 5.93 3.87 5.51
C SER A 128 5.84 3.61 4.01
N LEU A 129 6.09 4.63 3.20
CA LEU A 129 6.35 4.50 1.76
C LEU A 129 7.40 5.52 1.34
N GLU A 130 8.46 5.07 0.69
CA GLU A 130 9.50 5.94 0.14
C GLU A 130 9.94 5.48 -1.24
N ALA A 131 10.44 6.40 -2.05
CA ALA A 131 11.00 6.13 -3.38
C ALA A 131 12.52 6.26 -3.37
N HIS A 132 13.18 5.36 -4.09
CA HIS A 132 14.60 5.44 -4.41
C HIS A 132 14.77 5.85 -5.87
N LEU A 133 15.61 6.86 -6.10
CA LEU A 133 15.88 7.42 -7.43
C LEU A 133 17.38 7.37 -7.81
N ASP A 134 18.19 6.75 -6.97
CA ASP A 134 19.64 6.61 -7.07
C ASP A 134 20.08 5.23 -7.61
N GLU A 135 19.13 4.46 -8.14
CA GLU A 135 19.34 3.18 -8.79
C GLU A 135 18.76 3.17 -10.20
N ARG A 136 19.03 2.10 -10.97
CA ARG A 136 18.63 2.02 -12.37
C ARG A 136 17.13 2.18 -12.61
N TRP A 137 16.28 1.59 -11.77
CA TRP A 137 14.83 1.55 -11.98
C TRP A 137 14.10 2.25 -10.84
N ILE A 138 13.05 2.99 -11.16
CA ILE A 138 12.17 3.58 -10.15
C ILE A 138 11.52 2.47 -9.32
N HIS A 139 11.68 2.55 -8.01
CA HIS A 139 11.07 1.60 -7.08
C HIS A 139 10.71 2.27 -5.76
N LEU A 140 9.74 1.65 -5.09
CA LEU A 140 9.15 2.09 -3.84
C LEU A 140 9.41 1.05 -2.77
N HIS A 141 9.93 1.49 -1.63
CA HIS A 141 9.99 0.69 -0.40
C HIS A 141 8.79 1.02 0.46
N PHE A 142 8.13 -0.02 0.98
CA PHE A 142 6.99 0.14 1.89
C PHE A 142 7.20 -0.65 3.17
N GLY A 143 6.67 -0.12 4.27
CA GLY A 143 6.75 -0.70 5.61
C GLY A 143 5.37 -0.95 6.21
N SER A 144 5.24 -2.04 6.95
CA SER A 144 4.05 -2.34 7.74
C SER A 144 4.33 -2.82 9.16
N THR A 145 3.47 -2.46 10.11
CA THR A 145 3.60 -2.86 11.51
C THR A 145 2.36 -3.60 12.01
N PRO A 146 2.50 -4.49 13.01
CA PRO A 146 1.37 -5.13 13.68
C PRO A 146 0.38 -4.11 14.25
N LYS A 147 -0.87 -4.53 14.38
CA LYS A 147 -1.92 -3.84 15.13
C LYS A 147 -2.07 -4.42 16.54
N LEU A 148 -2.72 -3.68 17.41
CA LEU A 148 -3.29 -4.23 18.64
C LEU A 148 -4.67 -4.82 18.34
N ASN A 149 -5.02 -5.87 19.06
CA ASN A 149 -6.40 -6.32 19.23
C ASN A 149 -7.11 -5.41 20.24
N ASP A 150 -8.43 -5.51 20.31
CA ASP A 150 -9.26 -4.71 21.24
C ASP A 150 -8.90 -4.93 22.72
N ASP A 151 -8.36 -6.10 23.05
CA ASP A 151 -7.88 -6.47 24.39
C ASP A 151 -6.46 -5.93 24.72
N GLY A 152 -5.87 -5.14 23.82
CA GLY A 152 -4.51 -4.59 23.95
C GLY A 152 -3.38 -5.58 23.64
N SER A 153 -3.69 -6.82 23.28
CA SER A 153 -2.68 -7.79 22.82
C SER A 153 -2.21 -7.48 21.40
N ILE A 154 -0.95 -7.76 21.09
CA ILE A 154 -0.39 -7.49 19.75
C ILE A 154 -0.77 -8.60 18.76
N ASN A 155 -1.33 -8.19 17.62
CA ASN A 155 -1.69 -9.06 16.52
C ASN A 155 -0.53 -9.17 15.51
N LEU A 156 0.40 -10.09 15.80
CA LEU A 156 1.56 -10.39 14.94
C LEU A 156 1.21 -11.05 13.58
N THR A 157 -0.06 -11.04 13.16
CA THR A 157 -0.52 -11.50 11.85
C THR A 157 -1.12 -10.40 10.98
N SER A 158 -1.60 -9.32 11.60
CA SER A 158 -2.34 -8.22 10.98
C SER A 158 -1.60 -7.39 9.91
N PHE A 159 -0.31 -7.64 9.72
CA PHE A 159 0.56 -6.78 8.90
C PHE A 159 1.18 -7.49 7.68
N HIS A 160 0.88 -8.78 7.48
CA HIS A 160 1.37 -9.53 6.34
C HIS A 160 0.42 -10.70 5.96
N PRO A 161 -0.17 -10.70 4.75
CA PRO A 161 -1.25 -11.63 4.38
C PRO A 161 -0.81 -13.10 4.41
N GLY A 162 0.45 -13.37 4.05
CA GLY A 162 1.00 -14.73 4.15
C GLY A 162 1.08 -15.23 5.59
N LEU A 163 1.45 -14.37 6.56
CA LEU A 163 1.56 -14.76 7.96
C LEU A 163 0.17 -14.98 8.56
N GLU A 164 -0.76 -14.08 8.25
CA GLU A 164 -2.16 -14.21 8.61
C GLU A 164 -2.73 -15.57 8.18
N ALA A 165 -2.65 -15.89 6.89
CA ALA A 165 -3.13 -17.16 6.37
C ALA A 165 -2.42 -18.38 6.99
N GLN A 166 -1.10 -18.28 7.21
CA GLN A 166 -0.32 -19.35 7.83
C GLN A 166 -0.78 -19.64 9.27
N ARG A 167 -1.11 -18.60 10.05
CA ARG A 167 -1.51 -18.77 11.46
C ARG A 167 -2.99 -19.05 11.64
N ALA A 168 -3.85 -18.58 10.74
CA ALA A 168 -5.25 -18.98 10.69
C ALA A 168 -5.43 -20.48 10.36
N CYS A 169 -4.44 -21.10 9.73
CA CYS A 169 -4.43 -22.53 9.44
C CYS A 169 -4.32 -23.37 10.73
N LYS A 170 -5.42 -24.05 11.10
CA LYS A 170 -5.52 -24.93 12.28
C LYS A 170 -4.72 -26.24 12.18
N SER A 171 -4.25 -26.60 10.99
CA SER A 171 -3.45 -27.83 10.79
C SER A 171 -2.11 -27.75 11.50
N ASN A 172 -1.69 -28.80 12.20
CA ASN A 172 -0.35 -28.87 12.79
C ASN A 172 0.75 -29.22 11.77
N LYS A 173 0.38 -29.63 10.54
CA LYS A 173 1.34 -30.00 9.50
C LYS A 173 1.97 -28.76 8.87
N LYS A 174 3.30 -28.68 8.91
CA LYS A 174 4.08 -27.58 8.31
C LYS A 174 3.74 -27.37 6.83
N SER A 175 3.60 -28.45 6.06
CA SER A 175 3.29 -28.38 4.62
C SER A 175 1.95 -27.68 4.33
N THR A 176 0.92 -27.93 5.14
CA THR A 176 -0.39 -27.28 5.01
C THR A 176 -0.29 -25.78 5.33
N LYS A 177 0.43 -25.41 6.39
CA LYS A 177 0.67 -24.00 6.74
C LYS A 177 1.47 -23.27 5.67
N ASP A 178 2.51 -23.90 5.12
CA ASP A 178 3.30 -23.37 4.01
C ASP A 178 2.44 -23.18 2.75
N HIS A 179 1.51 -24.09 2.49
CA HIS A 179 0.57 -23.97 1.38
C HIS A 179 -0.36 -22.78 1.56
N ALA A 180 -0.93 -22.58 2.76
CA ALA A 180 -1.76 -21.42 3.07
C ALA A 180 -1.00 -20.10 2.88
N TYR A 181 0.24 -20.01 3.39
CA TYR A 181 1.12 -18.87 3.15
C TYR A 181 1.32 -18.60 1.65
N LYS A 182 1.72 -19.62 0.89
CA LYS A 182 2.00 -19.49 -0.55
C LYS A 182 0.75 -19.11 -1.34
N SER A 183 -0.41 -19.63 -0.95
CA SER A 183 -1.68 -19.29 -1.58
C SER A 183 -2.01 -17.81 -1.36
N ALA A 184 -1.97 -17.34 -0.11
CA ALA A 184 -2.21 -15.94 0.22
C ALA A 184 -1.22 -14.98 -0.48
N MET A 185 0.07 -15.36 -0.58
CA MET A 185 1.06 -14.55 -1.30
C MET A 185 0.87 -14.57 -2.83
N ARG A 186 0.25 -15.62 -3.40
CA ARG A 186 -0.17 -15.60 -4.81
C ARG A 186 -1.34 -14.64 -5.01
N SER A 187 -2.35 -14.73 -4.15
CA SER A 187 -3.49 -13.80 -4.17
C SER A 187 -3.04 -12.35 -3.98
N PHE A 188 -2.09 -12.06 -3.08
CA PHE A 188 -1.51 -10.73 -2.94
C PHE A 188 -0.91 -10.20 -4.26
N GLN A 189 -0.20 -11.05 -4.99
CA GLN A 189 0.36 -10.71 -6.29
C GLN A 189 -0.71 -10.56 -7.37
N ASP A 190 -1.76 -11.38 -7.35
CA ASP A 190 -2.90 -11.27 -8.27
C ASP A 190 -3.66 -9.96 -8.02
N ASN A 191 -3.92 -9.62 -6.75
CA ASN A 191 -4.57 -8.36 -6.38
C ASN A 191 -3.74 -7.14 -6.81
N TYR A 192 -2.41 -7.17 -6.64
CA TYR A 192 -1.54 -6.08 -7.11
C TYR A 192 -1.56 -5.94 -8.63
N TYR A 193 -1.63 -7.06 -9.36
CA TYR A 193 -1.78 -7.04 -10.82
C TYR A 193 -3.04 -6.30 -11.25
N GLU A 194 -4.17 -6.69 -10.68
CA GLU A 194 -5.48 -6.15 -11.04
C GLU A 194 -5.61 -4.68 -10.64
N ALA A 195 -5.13 -4.33 -9.45
CA ALA A 195 -5.23 -2.98 -8.92
C ALA A 195 -4.23 -1.99 -9.54
N VAL A 196 -3.05 -2.47 -9.93
CA VAL A 196 -1.92 -1.62 -10.38
C VAL A 196 -1.39 -2.11 -11.72
N GLY A 197 -0.79 -3.30 -11.77
CA GLY A 197 -0.02 -3.77 -12.93
C GLY A 197 -0.74 -3.64 -14.28
N LEU A 198 -2.02 -4.03 -14.33
CA LEU A 198 -2.85 -3.99 -15.52
C LEU A 198 -3.03 -2.57 -16.09
N LYS A 199 -3.26 -1.57 -15.22
CA LYS A 199 -3.44 -0.17 -15.61
C LYS A 199 -2.15 0.43 -16.19
N HIS A 200 -1.01 -0.08 -15.72
CA HIS A 200 0.34 0.38 -16.05
C HIS A 200 1.03 -0.48 -17.11
N GLY A 201 0.26 -1.30 -17.85
CA GLY A 201 0.78 -2.10 -18.97
C GLY A 201 1.76 -3.19 -18.56
N GLN A 202 1.77 -3.55 -17.28
CA GLN A 202 2.59 -4.61 -16.75
C GLN A 202 1.89 -5.95 -16.95
N LEU A 203 2.66 -7.02 -17.15
CA LEU A 203 2.15 -8.40 -17.19
C LEU A 203 2.19 -9.04 -15.79
N ARG A 204 1.21 -9.90 -15.48
CA ARG A 204 1.17 -10.64 -14.22
C ARG A 204 2.39 -11.53 -14.01
N PHE A 205 2.86 -12.15 -15.08
CA PHE A 205 3.95 -13.12 -15.08
C PHE A 205 5.04 -12.70 -16.08
N GLY A 206 6.29 -12.91 -15.68
CA GLY A 206 7.44 -12.79 -16.57
C GLY A 206 7.60 -14.01 -17.51
N PRO A 207 8.46 -13.89 -18.54
CA PRO A 207 8.58 -14.88 -19.62
C PRO A 207 8.99 -16.28 -19.13
N LYS A 208 9.92 -16.35 -18.16
CA LYS A 208 10.41 -17.62 -17.60
C LYS A 208 9.29 -18.45 -16.95
N ARG A 209 8.34 -17.79 -16.27
CA ARG A 209 7.26 -18.48 -15.55
C ARG A 209 6.20 -19.06 -16.49
N ARG A 210 6.03 -18.44 -17.66
CA ARG A 210 5.14 -18.92 -18.73
C ARG A 210 5.87 -19.75 -19.80
N ARG A 211 7.19 -19.93 -19.68
CA ARG A 211 8.08 -20.57 -20.68
C ARG A 211 7.87 -20.02 -22.10
N LEU A 212 7.71 -18.69 -22.21
CA LEU A 212 7.48 -18.04 -23.50
C LEU A 212 8.79 -17.91 -24.27
N SER A 213 8.71 -18.11 -25.59
CA SER A 213 9.73 -17.68 -26.52
C SER A 213 9.84 -16.14 -26.52
N ARG A 214 10.92 -15.63 -27.12
CA ARG A 214 11.18 -14.20 -27.20
C ARG A 214 10.08 -13.47 -27.98
N SER A 215 9.61 -14.02 -29.09
CA SER A 215 8.54 -13.43 -29.92
C SER A 215 7.21 -13.39 -29.18
N GLU A 216 6.81 -14.48 -28.53
CA GLU A 216 5.59 -14.54 -27.71
C GLU A 216 5.64 -13.56 -26.54
N TRP A 217 6.82 -13.39 -25.93
CA TRP A 217 7.03 -12.39 -24.88
C TRP A 217 6.80 -10.96 -25.39
N TYR A 218 7.35 -10.60 -26.55
CA TYR A 218 7.11 -9.28 -27.15
C TYR A 218 5.63 -9.09 -27.55
N ALA A 219 4.97 -10.12 -28.07
CA ALA A 219 3.54 -10.07 -28.40
C ALA A 219 2.68 -9.78 -27.15
N GLN A 220 2.94 -10.47 -26.03
CA GLN A 220 2.23 -10.21 -24.77
C GLN A 220 2.51 -8.81 -24.22
N ARG A 221 3.75 -8.33 -24.34
CA ARG A 221 4.10 -6.96 -23.97
C ARG A 221 3.28 -5.96 -24.77
N ASN A 222 3.18 -6.13 -26.09
CA ASN A 222 2.41 -5.23 -26.94
C ASN A 222 0.92 -5.25 -26.56
N TYR A 223 0.36 -6.43 -26.28
CA TYR A 223 -1.01 -6.59 -25.83
C TYR A 223 -1.27 -5.88 -24.49
N ALA A 224 -0.38 -6.03 -23.51
CA ALA A 224 -0.49 -5.30 -22.23
C ALA A 224 -0.42 -3.78 -22.43
N SER A 225 0.39 -3.30 -23.40
CA SER A 225 0.48 -1.87 -23.75
C SER A 225 -0.86 -1.34 -24.25
N LEU A 226 -1.49 -2.11 -25.13
CA LEU A 226 -2.76 -1.77 -25.72
C LEU A 226 -3.85 -1.73 -24.66
N LEU A 227 -3.91 -2.74 -23.77
CA LEU A 227 -4.85 -2.76 -22.66
C LEU A 227 -4.70 -1.54 -21.74
N ALA A 228 -3.47 -1.18 -21.36
CA ALA A 228 -3.22 0.00 -20.54
C ALA A 228 -3.68 1.30 -21.22
N LYS A 229 -3.42 1.46 -22.52
CA LYS A 229 -3.91 2.60 -23.30
C LYS A 229 -5.44 2.67 -23.30
N ILE A 230 -6.11 1.52 -23.48
CA ILE A 230 -7.57 1.43 -23.43
C ILE A 230 -8.10 1.82 -22.05
N PHE A 231 -7.53 1.27 -20.97
CA PHE A 231 -7.92 1.61 -19.60
C PHE A 231 -7.74 3.11 -19.31
N ASN A 232 -6.60 3.69 -19.69
CA ASN A 232 -6.32 5.12 -19.48
C ASN A 232 -7.29 5.99 -20.28
N SER A 233 -7.58 5.64 -21.54
CA SER A 233 -8.58 6.34 -22.34
C SER A 233 -9.98 6.27 -21.72
N GLN A 234 -10.38 5.10 -21.22
CA GLN A 234 -11.66 4.92 -20.53
C GLN A 234 -11.73 5.73 -19.23
N ASN A 235 -10.66 5.74 -18.43
CA ASN A 235 -10.58 6.53 -17.20
C ASN A 235 -10.67 8.04 -17.46
N ASN A 236 -10.01 8.52 -18.52
CA ASN A 236 -10.09 9.91 -18.94
C ASN A 236 -11.52 10.28 -19.38
N LEU A 237 -12.17 9.38 -20.14
CA LEU A 237 -13.56 9.56 -20.55
C LEU A 237 -14.50 9.58 -19.34
N ILE A 238 -14.38 8.64 -18.40
CA ILE A 238 -15.17 8.59 -17.17
C ILE A 238 -14.97 9.86 -16.34
N SER A 239 -13.73 10.35 -16.22
CA SER A 239 -13.42 11.56 -15.47
C SER A 239 -14.04 12.80 -16.12
N SER A 240 -13.95 12.91 -17.45
CA SER A 240 -14.61 13.96 -18.23
C SER A 240 -16.13 13.92 -18.05
N LEU A 241 -16.74 12.73 -18.14
CA LEU A 241 -18.17 12.53 -17.92
C LEU A 241 -18.59 12.90 -16.49
N LYS A 242 -17.83 12.50 -15.47
CA LYS A 242 -18.07 12.89 -14.07
C LYS A 242 -18.06 14.40 -13.89
N ASN A 243 -17.10 15.10 -14.51
CA ASN A 243 -17.01 16.56 -14.45
C ASN A 243 -18.21 17.23 -15.15
N LYS A 244 -18.62 16.71 -16.32
CA LYS A 244 -19.83 17.19 -17.02
C LYS A 244 -21.09 16.97 -16.19
N VAL A 245 -21.26 15.79 -15.58
CA VAL A 245 -22.39 15.48 -14.68
C VAL A 245 -22.38 16.41 -13.45
N LYS A 246 -21.21 16.67 -12.85
CA LYS A 246 -21.07 17.61 -11.74
C LYS A 246 -21.49 19.03 -12.14
N SER A 247 -21.05 19.48 -13.31
CA SER A 247 -21.40 20.80 -13.85
C SER A 247 -22.90 20.91 -14.14
N ALA A 248 -23.49 19.89 -14.76
CA ALA A 248 -24.93 19.84 -15.02
C ALA A 248 -25.76 19.84 -13.71
N LYS A 249 -25.30 19.12 -12.67
CA LYS A 249 -25.94 19.16 -11.34
C LYS A 249 -25.88 20.55 -10.71
N ALA A 250 -24.76 21.26 -10.83
CA ALA A 250 -24.62 22.62 -10.32
C ALA A 250 -25.60 23.59 -11.01
N ILE A 251 -25.66 23.54 -12.35
CA ILE A 251 -26.61 24.35 -13.13
C ILE A 251 -28.05 24.02 -12.73
N LEU A 252 -28.40 22.74 -12.58
CA LEU A 252 -29.75 22.34 -12.14
C LEU A 252 -30.08 22.85 -10.74
N SER A 253 -29.11 22.87 -9.82
CA SER A 253 -29.33 23.41 -8.47
C SER A 253 -29.50 24.94 -8.44
N GLU A 254 -28.92 25.66 -9.40
CA GLU A 254 -29.13 27.10 -9.57
C GLU A 254 -30.50 27.42 -10.21
N LEU A 255 -30.99 26.55 -11.09
CA LEU A 255 -32.27 26.72 -11.80
C LEU A 255 -33.50 26.28 -11.00
N LEU A 256 -33.34 25.46 -9.95
CA LEU A 256 -34.44 25.02 -9.10
C LEU A 256 -34.57 25.94 -7.87
N PRO A 257 -35.58 26.83 -7.78
CA PRO A 257 -35.78 27.64 -6.59
C PRO A 257 -36.11 26.74 -5.38
N SER A 258 -35.47 27.01 -4.24
CA SER A 258 -35.68 26.23 -3.02
C SER A 258 -37.15 26.28 -2.60
N LYS A 259 -37.89 25.19 -2.76
CA LYS A 259 -39.16 24.98 -2.04
C LYS A 259 -38.85 24.74 -0.56
N ARG A 260 -38.49 25.79 0.19
CA ARG A 260 -38.52 25.79 1.65
C ARG A 260 -39.83 26.41 2.12
N SER A 261 -40.72 25.52 2.56
CA SER A 261 -41.93 25.74 3.34
C SER A 261 -41.78 26.87 4.36
N LYS A 262 -42.62 27.90 4.26
CA LYS A 262 -42.93 28.82 5.37
C LYS A 262 -43.88 28.08 6.32
N LYS A 263 -43.36 27.51 7.41
CA LYS A 263 -44.16 27.32 8.63
C LYS A 263 -44.16 28.65 9.37
N ASN A 264 -45.25 29.40 9.27
CA ASN A 264 -45.48 30.59 10.09
C ASN A 264 -45.64 30.15 11.55
N HIS A 265 -44.66 30.44 12.40
CA HIS A 265 -44.88 30.55 13.85
C HIS A 265 -45.26 32.01 14.14
N LEU A 266 -46.50 32.24 14.54
CA LEU A 266 -46.89 33.48 15.22
C LEU A 266 -46.30 33.49 16.64
N PRO A 267 -45.68 34.60 17.10
CA PRO A 267 -45.31 34.75 18.49
C PRO A 267 -46.54 35.12 19.33
N PHE A 268 -46.77 34.35 20.38
CA PHE A 268 -47.73 34.65 21.44
C PHE A 268 -47.19 35.85 22.25
N GLN A 269 -47.85 37.00 22.19
CA GLN A 269 -47.55 38.13 23.09
C GLN A 269 -48.24 37.90 24.42
N THR A 270 -47.47 37.63 25.47
CA THR A 270 -47.93 37.80 26.86
C THR A 270 -47.85 39.29 27.19
N LYS A 271 -49.02 39.93 27.34
CA LYS A 271 -49.12 41.24 28.01
C LYS A 271 -49.23 40.99 29.50
N ASP A 272 -48.23 41.44 30.23
CA ASP A 272 -48.33 41.69 31.67
C ASP A 272 -49.38 42.79 31.90
N PHE A 273 -50.38 42.48 32.72
CA PHE A 273 -51.19 43.48 33.40
C PHE A 273 -51.08 43.21 34.90
N ASN A 274 -50.23 44.01 35.54
CA ASN A 274 -50.34 44.33 36.96
C ASN A 274 -51.46 45.37 37.12
N SER A 275 -52.39 45.10 38.02
CA SER A 275 -53.09 46.15 38.78
C SER A 275 -53.58 45.57 40.09
N ASN A 276 -53.14 46.23 41.17
CA ASN A 276 -53.60 46.13 42.55
C ASN A 276 -55.13 46.19 42.65
N ASP A 277 -55.72 45.34 43.50
CA ASP A 277 -56.19 45.68 44.86
C ASP A 277 -56.60 44.40 45.61
#